data_AF-A0A3A9ALC0-F1
#
_entry.id   AF-A0A3A9ALC0-F1
#
_cell.length_a   1.000
_cell.length_b   1.000
_cell.length_c   1.000
_cell.angle_alpha   90.00
_cell.angle_beta   90.00
_cell.angle_gamma   90.00
#
_symmetry.space_group_name_H-M   'P 1'
#
loop_
_entity.id
_entity.type
_entity.pdbx_description
1 polymer ?
#
loop_
_entity_poly.entity_id
_entity_poly.type
_entity_poly.pdbx_seq_one_letter_code
_entity_poly.pdbx_strand_id
1 'polypeptide(L)' 'MPWKHFIPVKEDLSNLVESYEYMESHPEKYKEICSNMQEFADKYLSPEAVLSCLRNVCLKYGVKEKAEIKEGAL' A
#
# COMPACT_ATOMS: atom_id res chain seq x y z
N MET A 1 -4.35 -2.39 -7.13
CA MET A 1 -4.86 -2.29 -8.53
C MET A 1 -6.34 -2.61 -8.56
N PRO A 2 -7.15 -1.82 -9.27
CA PRO A 2 -8.59 -2.07 -9.44
C PRO A 2 -8.85 -3.49 -9.95
N TRP A 3 -9.93 -4.11 -9.49
CA TRP A 3 -10.36 -5.49 -9.79
C TRP A 3 -9.39 -6.61 -9.43
N LYS A 4 -8.19 -6.28 -8.95
CA LYS A 4 -7.23 -7.22 -8.37
C LYS A 4 -7.23 -7.19 -6.85
N HIS A 5 -7.22 -5.99 -6.24
CA HIS A 5 -7.12 -5.83 -4.78
C HIS A 5 -8.33 -5.09 -4.17
N PHE A 6 -9.18 -4.49 -5.01
CA PHE A 6 -10.40 -3.81 -4.58
C PHE A 6 -11.38 -3.65 -5.75
N ILE A 7 -12.66 -3.41 -5.45
CA ILE A 7 -13.70 -3.10 -6.43
C ILE A 7 -13.73 -1.58 -6.63
N PRO A 8 -13.47 -1.06 -7.85
CA PRO A 8 -13.49 0.38 -8.09
C PRO A 8 -14.92 0.93 -8.13
N VAL A 9 -15.20 1.89 -7.27
CA VAL A 9 -16.45 2.66 -7.27
C VAL A 9 -16.14 4.09 -7.72
N LYS A 10 -16.94 4.63 -8.62
CA LYS A 10 -16.84 6.02 -9.09
C LYS A 10 -17.19 6.98 -7.96
N GLU A 11 -16.59 8.17 -7.98
CA GLU A 11 -16.82 9.21 -6.96
C GLU A 11 -18.30 9.66 -6.91
N ASP A 12 -18.97 9.66 -8.05
CA ASP A 12 -20.41 9.99 -8.18
C ASP A 12 -21.34 8.81 -7.83
N LEU A 13 -20.78 7.66 -7.44
CA LEU A 13 -21.47 6.41 -7.09
C LEU A 13 -22.31 5.81 -8.22
N SER A 14 -22.19 6.30 -9.45
CA SER A 14 -23.05 5.89 -10.56
C SER A 14 -22.93 4.41 -10.94
N ASN A 15 -21.83 3.75 -10.57
CA ASN A 15 -21.62 2.31 -10.80
C ASN A 15 -21.76 1.44 -9.55
N LEU A 16 -22.21 1.99 -8.41
CA LEU A 16 -22.23 1.25 -7.14
C LEU A 16 -23.16 0.02 -7.20
N VAL A 17 -24.40 0.21 -7.68
CA VAL A 17 -25.40 -0.86 -7.77
C VAL A 17 -24.95 -1.95 -8.74
N GLU A 18 -24.50 -1.56 -9.94
CA GLU A 18 -23.97 -2.49 -10.94
C GLU A 18 -22.79 -3.31 -10.40
N SER A 19 -21.87 -2.65 -9.69
CA SER A 19 -20.70 -3.32 -9.11
C SER A 19 -21.10 -4.31 -8.01
N TYR A 20 -22.11 -3.97 -7.21
CA TYR A 20 -22.65 -4.86 -6.18
C TYR A 20 -23.32 -6.09 -6.80
N GLU A 21 -24.21 -5.91 -7.77
CA GLU A 21 -24.91 -7.01 -8.46
C GLU A 21 -23.94 -7.93 -9.20
N TYR A 22 -22.90 -7.36 -9.82
CA TYR A 22 -21.84 -8.15 -10.45
C TYR A 22 -21.09 -9.01 -9.42
N MET A 23 -20.83 -8.49 -8.22
CA MET A 23 -20.15 -9.24 -7.15
C MET A 23 -21.02 -10.33 -6.53
N GLU A 24 -22.31 -10.07 -6.32
CA GLU A 24 -23.26 -11.08 -5.84
C GLU A 24 -23.38 -12.27 -6.81
N SER A 25 -23.28 -12.01 -8.11
CA SER A 25 -23.33 -13.05 -9.15
C SER A 25 -22.00 -13.78 -9.40
N HIS A 26 -20.88 -13.27 -8.86
CA HIS A 26 -19.52 -13.82 -9.08
C HIS A 26 -18.76 -13.99 -7.74
N PRO A 27 -19.22 -14.87 -6.83
CA PRO A 27 -18.63 -15.04 -5.51
C PRO A 27 -17.18 -15.52 -5.54
N GLU A 28 -16.75 -16.25 -6.58
CA GLU A 28 -15.36 -16.63 -6.81
C GLU A 28 -14.47 -15.42 -7.08
N LYS A 29 -14.97 -14.44 -7.83
CA LYS A 29 -14.22 -13.21 -8.11
C LYS A 29 -14.03 -12.38 -6.86
N TYR A 30 -15.06 -12.31 -6.01
CA TYR A 30 -14.97 -11.67 -4.71
C TYR A 30 -13.88 -12.31 -3.83
N LYS A 31 -13.89 -13.65 -3.72
CA LYS A 31 -12.86 -14.39 -2.98
C LYS A 31 -11.45 -14.13 -3.51
N GLU A 32 -11.28 -14.11 -4.83
CA GLU A 32 -10.00 -13.82 -5.47
C GLU A 32 -9.47 -12.42 -5.08
N ILE A 33 -10.34 -11.40 -5.14
CA ILE A 33 -9.98 -10.02 -4.77
C ILE A 33 -9.56 -9.93 -3.31
N CYS A 34 -10.31 -10.58 -2.41
CA CYS A 34 -9.99 -10.61 -0.99
C CYS A 34 -8.63 -11.31 -0.73
N SER A 35 -8.39 -12.46 -1.36
CA SER A 35 -7.12 -13.19 -1.21
C SER A 35 -5.94 -12.36 -1.70
N ASN A 36 -6.06 -11.77 -2.89
CA ASN A 36 -5.03 -10.89 -3.45
C ASN A 36 -4.74 -9.68 -2.57
N MET A 37 -5.77 -9.08 -1.97
CA MET A 37 -5.61 -7.94 -1.06
C MET A 37 -4.89 -8.36 0.23
N GLN A 38 -5.25 -9.51 0.81
CA GLN A 38 -4.60 -10.05 2.00
C GLN A 38 -3.11 -10.30 1.72
N GLU A 39 -2.78 -11.01 0.64
CA GLU A 39 -1.39 -11.29 0.25
C GLU A 39 -0.58 -10.00 0.03
N PHE A 40 -1.19 -8.98 -0.57
CA PHE A 40 -0.55 -7.68 -0.75
C PHE A 40 -0.29 -6.98 0.60
N ALA A 41 -1.28 -6.98 1.49
CA ALA A 41 -1.15 -6.37 2.81
C ALA A 41 -0.07 -7.06 3.64
N ASP A 42 -0.08 -8.39 3.69
CA ASP A 42 0.89 -9.19 4.43
C ASP A 42 2.32 -8.96 3.92
N LYS A 43 2.48 -8.79 2.60
CA LYS A 43 3.79 -8.59 1.98
C LYS A 43 4.35 -7.18 2.10
N TYR A 44 3.51 -6.17 1.97
CA TYR A 44 3.97 -4.78 1.79
C TYR A 44 3.53 -3.82 2.90
N LEU A 45 2.53 -4.18 3.70
CA LEU A 45 1.96 -3.35 4.74
C LEU A 45 2.23 -3.89 6.16
N SER A 46 3.09 -4.91 6.30
CA SER A 46 3.56 -5.35 7.62
C SER A 46 4.39 -4.25 8.30
N PRO A 47 4.47 -4.22 9.64
CA PRO A 47 5.33 -3.28 10.36
C PRO A 47 6.78 -3.26 9.84
N GLU A 48 7.35 -4.44 9.54
CA GLU A 48 8.70 -4.59 9.02
C GLU A 48 8.84 -3.99 7.62
N ALA A 49 7.86 -4.24 6.74
CA ALA A 49 7.84 -3.69 5.39
C ALA A 49 7.72 -2.16 5.41
N VAL A 50 6.88 -1.60 6.29
CA VAL A 50 6.73 -0.16 6.49
C VAL A 50 8.02 0.46 7.00
N LEU A 51 8.65 -0.12 8.02
CA LEU A 51 9.93 0.36 8.56
C LEU A 51 11.06 0.31 7.51
N SER A 52 11.11 -0.76 6.72
CA SER A 52 12.04 -0.88 5.60
C SER A 52 11.83 0.21 4.54
N CYS A 53 10.57 0.47 4.18
CA CYS A 53 10.20 1.56 3.27
C CYS A 53 10.65 2.92 3.81
N LEU A 54 10.34 3.23 5.07
CA LEU A 54 10.75 4.45 5.76
C LEU A 54 12.27 4.63 5.77
N ARG A 55 13.02 3.58 6.13
CA ARG A 55 14.49 3.59 6.06
C ARG A 55 14.97 3.94 4.66
N ASN A 56 14.42 3.33 3.63
CA ASN A 56 14.83 3.56 2.25
C ASN A 56 14.51 4.99 1.80
N VAL A 57 13.37 5.56 2.22
CA VAL A 57 13.04 6.98 1.98
C VAL A 57 14.06 7.88 2.68
N CYS A 58 14.37 7.62 3.95
CA CYS A 58 15.37 8.39 4.70
C CYS A 58 16.77 8.29 4.08
N LEU A 59 17.21 7.12 3.61
CA LEU A 59 18.51 6.97 2.96
C LEU A 59 18.55 7.63 1.57
N LYS A 60 17.44 7.64 0.85
CA LYS A 60 17.35 8.21 -0.49
C LYS A 60 17.29 9.73 -0.47
N TYR A 61 16.58 10.31 0.50
CA TYR A 61 16.31 11.75 0.56
C TYR A 61 16.95 12.46 1.75
N GLY A 62 17.46 11.73 2.73
CA GLY A 62 18.27 12.25 3.83
C GLY A 62 19.63 12.67 3.27
N VAL A 63 19.74 13.97 2.99
CA VAL A 63 20.95 14.62 2.51
C VAL A 63 22.15 14.25 3.39
N LYS A 64 23.27 13.88 2.77
CA LYS A 64 24.58 13.74 3.42
C LYS A 64 25.05 15.11 3.87
N GLU A 65 24.64 15.56 5.05
CA GLU A 65 25.41 16.59 5.73
C GLU A 65 26.77 15.98 6.09
N LYS A 66 27.84 16.53 5.53
CA LYS A 66 29.18 16.30 6.06
C LYS A 66 29.17 16.86 7.48
N ALA A 67 28.99 15.99 8.46
CA ALA A 67 29.31 16.33 9.84
C ALA A 67 30.83 16.54 9.89
N GLU A 68 31.27 17.79 9.78
CA GLU A 68 32.55 18.18 10.35
C GLU A 68 32.43 17.99 11.86
N ILE A 69 32.88 16.84 12.34
CA ILE A 69 33.14 16.64 13.77
C ILE A 69 34.23 17.65 14.11
N LYS A 70 33.86 18.74 14.80
CA LYS A 70 34.84 19.58 15.48
C LYS A 70 35.39 18.78 16.65
N GLU A 71 36.52 18.11 16.43
CA GLU A 71 37.39 17.67 17.52
C GLU A 71 37.80 18.91 18.33
N GLY A 72 37.38 18.98 19.59
CA GLY A 72 37.77 20.07 20.49
C GLY A 72 36.68 20.50 21.44
N ALA A 73 36.18 19.59 22.28
CA ALA A 73 35.48 19.94 23.51
C ALA A 73 35.75 18.86 24.56
N LEU A 74 36.98 18.88 25.10
CA LEU A 74 37.35 18.47 26.46
C LEU A 74 38.72 19.08 26.78
#